data_AF-A0A851SYT8-F1
#
_entry.id   AF-A0A851SYT8-F1
#
_cell.length_a   1.000
_cell.length_b   1.000
_cell.length_c   1.000
_cell.angle_alpha   90.00
_cell.angle_beta   90.00
_cell.angle_gamma   90.00
#
_symmetry.space_group_name_H-M   'P 1'
#
loop_
_entity.id
_entity.type
_entity.pdbx_description
1 polymer ?
#
loop_
_entity_poly.entity_id
_entity_poly.type
_entity_poly.pdbx_seq_one_letter_code
_entity_poly.pdbx_strand_id
1 'polypeptide(L)'
;LRRKISLCSFSLFISVVTALEKMIISKLGDNTKLSCIYSQGGKLHLDNLRVYWQVDDPQEKCSVVYALISGQDNESEQCIHFKNRTQLLWDRLENGDFSLILLNVSQSDARRYKCIVLQNTEYTKRVHHEEVVLSLAASYSQPILSGPIRNTNSSEEEVTFRCRSSNGYPKPNVYWINKTDNRHLNSSELKITLQTDGTYSVFSTLKIKATSNMQIECSIKNEILQENLSAN
;
A
#
# COMPACT_ATOMS: atom_id res chain seq x y z
N LEU A 1 65.82 -14.69 16.05
CA LEU A 1 64.56 -15.08 15.37
C LEU A 1 63.43 -14.15 15.83
N ARG A 2 62.99 -13.19 15.01
CA ARG A 2 61.80 -12.35 15.33
C ARG A 2 60.56 -13.05 14.75
N ARG A 3 59.66 -13.54 15.61
CA ARG A 3 58.34 -14.08 15.20
C ARG A 3 57.42 -12.91 14.85
N LYS A 4 57.01 -12.80 13.58
CA LYS A 4 55.94 -11.90 13.14
C LYS A 4 54.60 -12.47 13.60
N ILE A 5 53.87 -11.71 14.41
CA ILE A 5 52.48 -11.99 14.77
C ILE A 5 51.62 -11.48 13.61
N SER A 6 50.95 -12.40 12.91
CA SER A 6 49.99 -12.08 11.85
C SER A 6 48.62 -11.82 12.49
N LEU A 7 48.19 -10.56 12.50
CA LEU A 7 46.83 -10.18 12.90
C LEU A 7 45.87 -10.58 11.76
N CYS A 8 45.07 -11.63 11.98
CA CYS A 8 43.98 -11.98 11.10
C CYS A 8 42.85 -10.95 11.28
N SER A 9 42.68 -10.07 10.29
CA SER A 9 41.53 -9.18 10.20
C SER A 9 40.29 -10.02 9.88
N PHE A 10 39.42 -10.26 10.87
CA PHE A 10 38.10 -10.83 10.65
C PHE A 10 37.17 -9.71 10.18
N SER A 11 36.99 -9.59 8.87
CA SER A 11 35.94 -8.76 8.28
C SER A 11 34.58 -9.40 8.56
N LEU A 12 33.85 -8.84 9.53
CA LEU A 12 32.45 -9.18 9.77
C LEU A 12 31.61 -8.62 8.61
N PHE A 13 31.27 -9.46 7.64
CA PHE A 13 30.27 -9.13 6.64
C PHE A 13 28.88 -9.26 7.30
N ILE A 14 28.32 -8.14 7.73
CA ILE A 14 26.90 -8.07 8.12
C ILE A 14 26.11 -8.10 6.81
N SER A 15 25.64 -9.28 6.41
CA SER A 15 24.61 -9.39 5.38
C SER A 15 23.32 -8.81 5.95
N VAL A 16 22.98 -7.58 5.55
CA VAL A 16 21.65 -7.01 5.80
C VAL A 16 20.66 -7.82 4.96
N VAL A 17 20.07 -8.84 5.57
CA VAL A 17 18.91 -9.53 5.00
C VAL A 17 17.72 -8.59 5.20
N THR A 18 17.41 -7.80 4.17
CA THR A 18 16.13 -7.09 4.12
C THR A 18 15.03 -8.14 4.00
N ALA A 19 14.35 -8.44 5.11
CA ALA A 19 13.14 -9.25 5.06
C ALA A 19 12.14 -8.58 4.09
N LEU A 20 11.59 -9.32 3.14
CA LEU A 20 10.58 -8.80 2.22
C LEU A 20 9.34 -8.45 3.03
N GLU A 21 9.07 -7.17 3.20
CA GLU A 21 7.88 -6.69 3.91
C GLU A 21 6.63 -7.09 3.14
N LYS A 22 5.67 -7.71 3.83
CA LYS A 22 4.41 -8.13 3.21
C LYS A 22 3.47 -6.94 3.09
N MET A 23 3.29 -6.46 1.87
CA MET A 23 2.38 -5.37 1.56
C MET A 23 1.01 -5.91 1.17
N ILE A 24 -0.04 -5.42 1.82
CA ILE A 24 -1.43 -5.63 1.44
C ILE A 24 -1.97 -4.29 0.95
N ILE A 25 -2.60 -4.28 -0.22
CA ILE A 25 -3.22 -3.09 -0.79
C ILE A 25 -4.73 -3.22 -0.64
N SER A 26 -5.38 -2.16 -0.15
CA SER A 26 -6.84 -2.09 -0.01
C SER A 26 -7.36 -0.75 -0.53
N LYS A 27 -8.62 -0.73 -0.95
CA LYS A 27 -9.35 0.53 -1.18
C LYS A 27 -9.96 1.03 0.13
N LEU A 28 -10.21 2.35 0.19
CA LEU A 28 -11.04 2.95 1.24
C LEU A 28 -12.45 2.33 1.23
N GLY A 29 -12.95 1.97 2.40
CA GLY A 29 -14.27 1.37 2.61
C GLY A 29 -14.34 -0.15 2.44
N ASP A 30 -13.30 -0.77 1.85
CA ASP A 30 -13.27 -2.22 1.66
C ASP A 30 -13.01 -2.96 2.98
N ASN A 31 -13.31 -4.26 2.99
CA ASN A 31 -12.84 -5.17 4.03
C ASN A 31 -11.55 -5.83 3.54
N THR A 32 -10.49 -5.80 4.36
CA THR A 32 -9.17 -6.33 3.98
C THR A 32 -8.72 -7.48 4.86
N LYS A 33 -8.03 -8.46 4.26
CA LYS A 33 -7.43 -9.60 4.97
C LYS A 33 -5.94 -9.35 5.18
N LEU A 34 -5.54 -9.06 6.41
CA LEU A 34 -4.13 -9.02 6.83
C LEU A 34 -3.66 -10.45 7.07
N SER A 35 -2.87 -10.97 6.14
CA SER A 35 -2.50 -12.38 6.17
C SER A 35 -1.40 -12.67 7.22
N CYS A 36 -1.64 -13.65 8.09
CA CYS A 36 -0.67 -14.20 9.04
C CYS A 36 -0.79 -15.73 9.07
N ILE A 37 0.20 -16.45 8.54
CA ILE A 37 0.09 -17.91 8.32
C ILE A 37 1.30 -18.63 8.91
N TYR A 38 1.04 -19.43 9.94
CA TYR A 38 2.02 -20.33 10.54
C TYR A 38 1.95 -21.72 9.90
N SER A 39 2.83 -21.98 8.94
CA SER A 39 2.87 -23.24 8.16
C SER A 39 3.70 -24.36 8.80
N GLN A 40 4.40 -24.11 9.91
CA GLN A 40 5.36 -25.04 10.51
C GLN A 40 4.85 -25.74 11.79
N GLY A 41 3.54 -25.71 12.03
CA GLY A 41 2.90 -26.37 13.17
C GLY A 41 2.05 -27.54 12.72
N GLY A 42 2.10 -28.65 13.48
CA GLY A 42 0.97 -29.58 13.51
C GLY A 42 -0.28 -28.89 14.05
N LYS A 43 -1.39 -29.63 14.14
CA LYS A 43 -2.66 -29.09 14.63
C LYS A 43 -2.48 -28.42 16.00
N LEU A 44 -2.93 -27.18 16.13
CA LEU A 44 -2.85 -26.38 17.35
C LEU A 44 -4.12 -26.56 18.19
N HIS A 45 -3.99 -26.39 19.51
CA HIS A 45 -5.10 -26.40 20.45
C HIS A 45 -5.46 -24.97 20.86
N LEU A 46 -6.72 -24.57 20.64
CA LEU A 46 -7.21 -23.21 20.88
C LEU A 46 -6.97 -22.72 22.32
N ASP A 47 -7.22 -23.57 23.32
CA ASP A 47 -7.06 -23.22 24.76
C ASP A 47 -5.63 -22.79 25.12
N ASN A 48 -4.66 -23.22 24.33
CA ASN A 48 -3.24 -22.91 24.52
C ASN A 48 -2.79 -21.71 23.70
N LEU A 49 -3.63 -21.15 22.82
CA LEU A 49 -3.23 -20.08 21.90
C LEU A 49 -3.49 -18.71 22.48
N ARG A 50 -2.54 -17.80 22.25
CA ARG A 50 -2.76 -16.36 22.34
C ARG A 50 -2.32 -15.72 21.04
N VAL A 51 -3.19 -14.92 20.43
CA VAL A 51 -2.92 -14.24 19.17
C VAL A 51 -3.14 -12.75 19.39
N TYR A 52 -2.14 -11.96 19.06
CA TYR A 52 -2.22 -10.51 19.10
C TYR A 52 -1.98 -9.96 17.71
N TRP A 53 -2.91 -9.13 17.26
CA TRP A 53 -2.65 -8.17 16.20
C TRP A 53 -2.42 -6.82 16.83
N GLN A 54 -1.31 -6.17 16.48
CA GLN A 54 -0.93 -4.88 17.01
C GLN A 54 -0.51 -3.92 15.90
N VAL A 55 -0.79 -2.63 16.07
CA VAL A 55 -0.16 -1.57 15.28
C VAL A 55 1.31 -1.50 15.67
N ASP A 56 2.19 -1.50 14.67
CA ASP A 56 3.62 -1.36 14.88
C ASP A 56 4.04 0.12 14.88
N ASP A 57 3.63 0.83 15.93
CA ASP A 57 4.01 2.21 16.16
C ASP A 57 4.29 2.42 17.65
N PRO A 58 5.55 2.67 18.05
CA PRO A 58 5.91 2.91 19.45
C PRO A 58 5.26 4.15 20.08
N GLN A 59 4.77 5.10 19.27
CA GLN A 59 4.10 6.31 19.74
C GLN A 59 2.60 6.12 19.94
N GLU A 60 2.05 5.00 19.46
CA GLU A 60 0.63 4.71 19.58
C GLU A 60 0.29 4.37 21.04
N LYS A 61 -0.63 5.16 21.64
CA LYS A 61 -1.06 4.95 23.03
C LYS A 61 -1.72 3.59 23.24
N CYS A 62 -2.46 3.13 22.23
CA CYS A 62 -3.12 1.85 22.23
C CYS A 62 -2.89 1.15 20.90
N SER A 63 -2.04 0.12 20.91
CA SER A 63 -1.66 -0.60 19.69
C SER A 63 -2.45 -1.88 19.44
N VAL A 64 -3.23 -2.40 20.40
CA VAL A 64 -3.93 -3.69 20.26
C VAL A 64 -5.12 -3.58 19.29
N VAL A 65 -4.98 -4.22 18.14
CA VAL A 65 -5.99 -4.29 17.07
C VAL A 65 -6.97 -5.44 17.32
N TYR A 66 -6.44 -6.58 17.73
CA TYR A 66 -7.20 -7.78 18.06
C TYR A 66 -6.42 -8.60 19.09
N ALA A 67 -7.14 -9.22 20.01
CA ALA A 67 -6.58 -10.13 20.99
C ALA A 67 -7.45 -11.38 21.11
N LEU A 68 -6.83 -12.54 20.90
CA LEU A 68 -7.35 -13.86 21.23
C LEU A 68 -6.53 -14.39 22.41
N ILE A 69 -7.17 -14.78 23.51
CA ILE A 69 -6.48 -15.34 24.68
C ILE A 69 -7.14 -16.65 25.08
N SER A 70 -6.34 -17.71 25.14
CA SER A 70 -6.80 -19.05 25.48
C SER A 70 -8.01 -19.49 24.63
N GLY A 71 -7.94 -19.20 23.32
CA GLY A 71 -8.98 -19.58 22.37
C GLY A 71 -10.25 -18.74 22.41
N GLN A 72 -10.27 -17.62 23.13
CA GLN A 72 -11.43 -16.73 23.23
C GLN A 72 -11.08 -15.29 22.86
N ASP A 73 -12.03 -14.58 22.25
CA ASP A 73 -11.86 -13.17 21.94
C ASP A 73 -11.77 -12.35 23.22
N ASN A 74 -10.78 -11.46 23.28
CA ASN A 74 -10.63 -10.51 24.38
C ASN A 74 -10.82 -9.09 23.86
N GLU A 75 -12.07 -8.63 23.84
CA GLU A 75 -12.42 -7.26 23.46
C GLU A 75 -11.97 -6.21 24.48
N SER A 76 -11.68 -6.59 25.73
CA SER A 76 -11.29 -5.62 26.76
C SER A 76 -9.93 -4.97 26.50
N GLU A 77 -9.02 -5.70 25.85
CA GLU A 77 -7.69 -5.20 25.48
C GLU A 77 -7.68 -4.44 24.14
N GLN A 78 -8.71 -4.61 23.31
CA GLN A 78 -8.76 -3.99 21.98
C GLN A 78 -8.97 -2.49 22.06
N CYS A 79 -8.22 -1.76 21.24
CA CYS A 79 -8.37 -0.32 21.12
C CYS A 79 -9.71 0.04 20.49
N ILE A 80 -10.32 1.11 20.99
CA ILE A 80 -11.69 1.50 20.64
C ILE A 80 -11.92 1.68 19.13
N HIS A 81 -10.90 2.11 18.38
CA HIS A 81 -10.97 2.31 16.92
C HIS A 81 -11.06 1.02 16.10
N PHE A 82 -10.72 -0.14 16.69
CA PHE A 82 -10.75 -1.46 16.05
C PHE A 82 -11.91 -2.34 16.53
N LYS A 83 -12.55 -2.00 17.67
CA LYS A 83 -13.70 -2.74 18.18
C LYS A 83 -14.81 -2.85 17.14
N ASN A 84 -15.42 -4.03 17.04
CA ASN A 84 -16.46 -4.36 16.05
C ASN A 84 -16.04 -4.20 14.57
N ARG A 85 -14.74 -4.04 14.29
CA ARG A 85 -14.19 -3.93 12.93
C ARG A 85 -13.18 -5.03 12.63
N THR A 86 -12.90 -5.92 13.56
CA THR A 86 -11.83 -6.91 13.44
C THR A 86 -12.36 -8.30 13.76
N GLN A 87 -11.96 -9.29 12.97
CA GLN A 87 -12.36 -10.70 13.17
C GLN A 87 -11.29 -11.66 12.64
N LEU A 88 -11.09 -12.77 13.35
CA LEU A 88 -10.31 -13.91 12.86
C LEU A 88 -11.22 -14.96 12.20
N LEU A 89 -10.62 -15.83 11.38
CA LEU A 89 -11.29 -16.97 10.77
C LEU A 89 -11.16 -18.20 11.68
N TRP A 90 -12.13 -18.38 12.58
CA TRP A 90 -12.14 -19.41 13.63
C TRP A 90 -11.87 -20.83 13.14
N ASP A 91 -12.45 -21.22 12.01
CA ASP A 91 -12.32 -22.54 11.38
C ASP A 91 -10.88 -22.85 10.92
N ARG A 92 -10.00 -21.84 10.90
CA ARG A 92 -8.63 -21.97 10.38
C ARG A 92 -7.54 -21.78 11.43
N LEU A 93 -7.89 -21.35 12.64
CA LEU A 93 -6.92 -21.08 13.71
C LEU A 93 -6.12 -22.32 14.12
N GLU A 94 -6.77 -23.46 14.28
CA GLU A 94 -6.09 -24.73 14.61
C GLU A 94 -5.12 -25.20 13.52
N ASN A 95 -5.33 -24.72 12.28
CA ASN A 95 -4.49 -25.01 11.11
C ASN A 95 -3.41 -23.94 10.88
N GLY A 96 -3.30 -22.94 11.76
CA GLY A 96 -2.26 -21.92 11.71
C GLY A 96 -2.56 -20.70 10.83
N ASP A 97 -3.79 -20.51 10.32
CA ASP A 97 -4.18 -19.25 9.66
C ASP A 97 -4.75 -18.29 10.71
N PHE A 98 -3.92 -17.32 11.11
CA PHE A 98 -4.22 -16.26 12.08
C PHE A 98 -4.52 -14.93 11.41
N SER A 99 -4.89 -14.97 10.13
CA SER A 99 -5.15 -13.76 9.36
C SER A 99 -6.34 -13.00 9.93
N LEU A 100 -6.18 -11.68 10.00
CA LEU A 100 -7.21 -10.75 10.48
C LEU A 100 -8.00 -10.20 9.31
N ILE A 101 -9.33 -10.19 9.43
CA ILE A 101 -10.18 -9.37 8.57
C ILE A 101 -10.43 -8.05 9.29
N LEU A 102 -10.03 -6.94 8.66
CA LEU A 102 -10.31 -5.58 9.09
C LEU A 102 -11.42 -5.01 8.21
N LEU A 103 -12.51 -4.57 8.83
CA LEU A 103 -13.73 -4.11 8.17
C LEU A 103 -13.72 -2.60 7.95
N ASN A 104 -14.29 -2.18 6.82
CA ASN A 104 -14.49 -0.79 6.44
C ASN A 104 -13.21 0.05 6.60
N VAL A 105 -12.19 -0.30 5.82
CA VAL A 105 -10.84 0.28 5.91
C VAL A 105 -10.88 1.79 5.70
N SER A 106 -10.21 2.52 6.59
CA SER A 106 -10.13 3.97 6.61
C SER A 106 -8.70 4.47 6.39
N GLN A 107 -8.54 5.78 6.17
CA GLN A 107 -7.23 6.40 5.98
C GLN A 107 -6.27 6.14 7.16
N SER A 108 -6.79 6.10 8.38
CA SER A 108 -5.99 5.87 9.58
C SER A 108 -5.51 4.43 9.71
N ASP A 109 -6.06 3.48 8.96
CA ASP A 109 -5.65 2.08 9.01
C ASP A 109 -4.44 1.80 8.11
N ALA A 110 -4.01 2.75 7.27
CA ALA A 110 -2.84 2.62 6.40
C ALA A 110 -1.53 2.62 7.21
N ARG A 111 -1.20 1.49 7.83
CA ARG A 111 -0.11 1.36 8.81
C ARG A 111 0.60 0.02 8.70
N ARG A 112 1.68 -0.10 9.45
CA ARG A 112 2.33 -1.38 9.74
C ARG A 112 1.65 -2.06 10.92
N TYR A 113 1.46 -3.36 10.78
CA TYR A 113 0.84 -4.24 11.75
C TYR A 113 1.78 -5.40 12.06
N LYS A 114 1.64 -5.95 13.27
CA LYS A 114 2.34 -7.12 13.76
C LYS A 114 1.33 -8.18 14.18
N CYS A 115 1.49 -9.38 13.63
CA CYS A 115 0.86 -10.59 14.12
C CYS A 115 1.83 -11.30 15.07
N ILE A 116 1.40 -11.58 16.30
CA ILE A 116 2.19 -12.30 17.30
C ILE A 116 1.37 -13.49 17.78
N VAL A 117 1.90 -14.70 17.56
CA VAL A 117 1.25 -15.93 18.00
C VAL A 117 2.09 -16.55 19.11
N LEU A 118 1.46 -16.71 20.27
CA LEU A 118 2.03 -17.35 21.44
C LEU A 118 1.30 -18.67 21.70
N GLN A 119 2.04 -19.67 22.15
CA GLN A 119 1.50 -20.93 22.62
C GLN A 119 1.87 -21.10 24.08
N ASN A 120 0.86 -21.30 24.93
CA ASN A 120 1.01 -21.61 26.33
C ASN A 120 0.99 -23.13 26.50
N THR A 121 2.14 -23.69 26.85
CA THR A 121 2.26 -25.12 27.20
C THR A 121 2.73 -25.19 28.65
N GLU A 122 3.92 -25.73 28.91
CA GLU A 122 4.57 -25.59 30.23
C GLU A 122 4.99 -24.13 30.50
N TYR A 123 5.40 -23.43 29.44
CA TYR A 123 5.68 -21.99 29.45
C TYR A 123 5.11 -21.34 28.19
N THR A 124 4.91 -20.02 28.25
CA THR A 124 4.47 -19.23 27.08
C THR A 124 5.65 -19.02 26.13
N LYS A 125 5.54 -19.52 24.89
CA LYS A 125 6.53 -19.34 23.82
C LYS A 125 5.91 -18.64 22.63
N ARG A 126 6.68 -17.78 21.95
CA ARG A 126 6.29 -17.22 20.65
C ARG A 126 6.57 -18.24 19.57
N VAL A 127 5.52 -18.71 18.90
CA VAL A 127 5.63 -19.73 17.84
C VAL A 127 5.62 -19.13 16.45
N HIS A 128 5.07 -17.93 16.30
CA HIS A 128 5.04 -17.22 15.02
C HIS A 128 4.99 -15.70 15.20
N HIS A 129 5.53 -14.99 14.22
CA HIS A 129 5.54 -13.54 14.12
C HIS A 129 5.58 -13.14 12.64
N GLU A 130 4.73 -12.20 12.25
CA GLU A 130 4.71 -11.66 10.90
C GLU A 130 4.40 -10.16 10.94
N GLU A 131 5.09 -9.39 10.10
CA GLU A 131 4.82 -7.96 9.90
C GLU A 131 4.08 -7.74 8.57
N VAL A 132 3.04 -6.93 8.60
CA VAL A 132 2.20 -6.62 7.44
C VAL A 132 2.02 -5.13 7.30
N VAL A 133 2.26 -4.59 6.11
CA VAL A 133 2.01 -3.18 5.80
C VAL A 133 0.71 -3.07 5.02
N LEU A 134 -0.29 -2.41 5.58
CA LEU A 134 -1.52 -2.07 4.88
C LEU A 134 -1.33 -0.72 4.16
N SER A 135 -1.41 -0.75 2.83
CA SER A 135 -1.37 0.44 1.98
C SER A 135 -2.73 0.68 1.34
N LEU A 136 -3.07 1.94 1.13
CA LEU A 136 -4.31 2.32 0.46
C LEU A 136 -4.03 2.69 -0.98
N ALA A 137 -4.80 2.11 -1.90
CA ALA A 137 -4.81 2.54 -3.27
C ALA A 137 -6.15 2.27 -3.95
N ALA A 138 -6.44 3.07 -4.97
CA ALA A 138 -7.54 2.89 -5.89
C ALA A 138 -7.05 3.24 -7.29
N SER A 139 -7.37 2.39 -8.26
CA SER A 139 -7.10 2.66 -9.67
C SER A 139 -7.83 3.93 -10.11
N TYR A 140 -7.13 4.73 -10.91
CA TYR A 140 -7.72 5.88 -11.56
C TYR A 140 -8.71 5.42 -12.64
N SER A 141 -9.70 6.26 -12.97
CA SER A 141 -10.50 6.03 -14.18
C SER A 141 -9.62 6.20 -15.42
N GLN A 142 -9.93 5.44 -16.48
CA GLN A 142 -9.26 5.56 -17.77
C GLN A 142 -9.20 7.04 -18.18
N PRO A 143 -8.00 7.61 -18.44
CA PRO A 143 -7.88 9.02 -18.78
C PRO A 143 -8.71 9.36 -20.02
N ILE A 144 -9.37 10.52 -19.98
CA ILE A 144 -10.11 11.06 -21.11
C ILE A 144 -9.28 12.20 -21.69
N LEU A 145 -8.76 11.99 -22.90
CA LEU A 145 -8.05 12.99 -23.67
C LEU A 145 -9.03 13.79 -24.55
N SER A 146 -8.90 15.10 -24.56
CA SER A 146 -9.71 16.00 -25.39
C SER A 146 -8.79 16.99 -26.12
N GLY A 147 -9.02 17.17 -27.42
CA GLY A 147 -8.23 18.06 -28.28
C GLY A 147 -7.90 17.40 -29.63
N PRO A 148 -7.14 18.08 -30.50
CA PRO A 148 -6.63 19.44 -30.33
C PRO A 148 -7.74 20.51 -30.42
N ILE A 149 -7.78 21.44 -29.46
CA ILE A 149 -8.65 22.62 -29.49
C ILE A 149 -7.82 23.82 -29.97
N ARG A 150 -8.24 24.49 -31.05
CA ARG A 150 -7.59 25.72 -31.55
C ARG A 150 -8.09 26.93 -30.75
N ASN A 151 -7.18 27.74 -30.25
CA ASN A 151 -7.53 28.99 -29.58
C ASN A 151 -7.59 30.10 -30.64
N THR A 152 -8.75 30.75 -30.80
CA THR A 152 -8.97 31.83 -31.78
C THR A 152 -8.18 33.11 -31.50
N ASN A 153 -7.56 33.22 -30.31
CA ASN A 153 -6.88 34.42 -29.82
C ASN A 153 -5.36 34.23 -29.62
N SER A 154 -4.80 33.06 -29.93
CA SER A 154 -3.35 32.80 -29.90
C SER A 154 -2.80 32.80 -31.33
N SER A 155 -1.47 32.89 -31.48
CA SER A 155 -0.80 32.67 -32.78
C SER A 155 -1.38 31.43 -33.46
N GLU A 156 -1.63 31.50 -34.77
CA GLU A 156 -2.45 30.58 -35.58
C GLU A 156 -2.07 29.07 -35.54
N GLU A 157 -1.06 28.68 -34.75
CA GLU A 157 -0.46 27.34 -34.67
C GLU A 157 -0.56 26.67 -33.28
N GLU A 158 -1.00 27.37 -32.23
CA GLU A 158 -1.09 26.78 -30.89
C GLU A 158 -2.41 26.03 -30.68
N VAL A 159 -2.29 24.78 -30.23
CA VAL A 159 -3.44 23.93 -29.87
C VAL A 159 -3.39 23.57 -28.39
N THR A 160 -4.57 23.27 -27.85
CA THR A 160 -4.74 22.87 -26.45
C THR A 160 -5.29 21.45 -26.38
N PHE A 161 -4.64 20.62 -25.56
CA PHE A 161 -5.12 19.32 -25.11
C PHE A 161 -5.51 19.37 -23.64
N ARG A 162 -6.51 18.59 -23.26
CA ARG A 162 -6.99 18.45 -21.89
C ARG A 162 -7.09 16.97 -21.55
N CYS A 163 -6.61 16.61 -20.37
CA CYS A 163 -6.65 15.26 -19.85
C CYS A 163 -7.37 15.24 -18.51
N ARG A 164 -8.30 14.31 -18.35
CA ARG A 164 -9.12 14.14 -17.13
C ARG A 164 -9.11 12.70 -16.66
N SER A 165 -9.04 12.50 -15.35
CA SER A 165 -9.23 11.22 -14.69
C SER A 165 -9.65 11.45 -13.23
N SER A 166 -10.23 10.45 -12.59
CA SER A 166 -10.87 10.57 -11.28
C SER A 166 -10.82 9.27 -10.48
N ASN A 167 -11.32 9.33 -9.24
CA ASN A 167 -11.57 8.19 -8.35
C ASN A 167 -10.34 7.39 -7.93
N GLY A 168 -9.13 7.91 -8.16
CA GLY A 168 -7.89 7.23 -7.85
C GLY A 168 -7.28 7.65 -6.51
N TYR A 169 -6.45 6.78 -5.93
CA TYR A 169 -5.72 7.05 -4.70
C TYR A 169 -4.42 6.22 -4.69
N PRO A 170 -3.28 6.73 -4.17
CA PRO A 170 -3.03 8.08 -3.65
C PRO A 170 -2.85 9.09 -4.78
N LYS A 171 -2.36 10.29 -4.47
CA LYS A 171 -2.02 11.33 -5.47
C LYS A 171 -1.14 10.72 -6.60
N PRO A 172 -1.46 10.94 -7.89
CA PRO A 172 -0.78 10.26 -8.99
C PRO A 172 0.39 11.09 -9.53
N ASN A 173 1.21 10.44 -10.35
CA ASN A 173 2.10 11.14 -11.28
C ASN A 173 1.42 11.27 -12.65
N VAL A 174 1.53 12.44 -13.28
CA VAL A 174 0.86 12.76 -14.56
C VAL A 174 1.90 13.17 -15.58
N TYR A 175 1.85 12.57 -16.76
CA TYR A 175 2.82 12.77 -17.84
C TYR A 175 2.11 13.08 -19.16
N TRP A 176 2.71 13.98 -19.93
CA TRP A 176 2.39 14.17 -21.34
C TRP A 176 3.56 13.67 -22.17
N ILE A 177 3.27 12.89 -23.22
CA ILE A 177 4.29 12.26 -24.06
C ILE A 177 3.92 12.50 -25.52
N ASN A 178 4.87 12.99 -26.31
CA ASN A 178 4.77 12.93 -27.77
C ASN A 178 5.25 11.54 -28.20
N LYS A 179 4.34 10.67 -28.63
CA LYS A 179 4.65 9.30 -29.03
C LYS A 179 5.42 9.21 -30.34
N THR A 180 5.42 10.28 -31.13
CA THR A 180 6.17 10.34 -32.38
C THR A 180 7.69 10.29 -32.14
N ASP A 181 8.18 10.89 -31.04
CA ASP A 181 9.61 10.93 -30.66
C ASP A 181 9.89 10.44 -29.23
N ASN A 182 8.87 9.92 -28.54
CA ASN A 182 8.89 9.53 -27.12
C ASN A 182 9.36 10.65 -26.17
N ARG A 183 9.19 11.92 -26.55
CA ARG A 183 9.60 13.05 -25.71
C ARG A 183 8.55 13.37 -24.65
N HIS A 184 8.99 13.54 -23.42
CA HIS A 184 8.16 14.11 -22.36
C HIS A 184 7.86 15.59 -22.62
N LEU A 185 6.61 15.97 -22.40
CA LEU A 185 6.12 17.34 -22.55
C LEU A 185 5.72 17.89 -21.18
N ASN A 186 5.96 19.18 -20.97
CA ASN A 186 5.57 19.85 -19.74
C ASN A 186 4.11 20.31 -19.86
N SER A 187 3.28 19.94 -18.88
CA SER A 187 1.91 20.46 -18.79
C SER A 187 1.93 21.97 -18.57
N SER A 188 1.04 22.68 -19.26
CA SER A 188 0.82 24.12 -19.01
C SER A 188 0.01 24.36 -17.73
N GLU A 189 -0.83 23.40 -17.35
CA GLU A 189 -1.60 23.42 -16.11
C GLU A 189 -1.79 21.99 -15.59
N LEU A 190 -1.67 21.80 -14.28
CA LEU A 190 -1.99 20.55 -13.61
C LEU A 190 -2.72 20.85 -12.30
N LYS A 191 -3.95 20.36 -12.19
CA LYS A 191 -4.77 20.44 -11.00
C LYS A 191 -5.12 19.04 -10.53
N ILE A 192 -4.66 18.70 -9.33
CA ILE A 192 -5.00 17.45 -8.66
C ILE A 192 -5.81 17.81 -7.41
N THR A 193 -7.05 17.34 -7.32
CA THR A 193 -8.01 17.75 -6.29
C THR A 193 -8.46 16.55 -5.47
N LEU A 194 -8.29 16.61 -4.14
CA LEU A 194 -8.85 15.64 -3.20
C LEU A 194 -10.37 15.86 -3.11
N GLN A 195 -11.14 14.80 -3.32
CA GLN A 195 -12.60 14.77 -3.23
C GLN A 195 -13.07 14.44 -1.81
N THR A 196 -14.36 14.65 -1.56
CA THR A 196 -14.98 14.36 -0.25
C THR A 196 -15.02 12.87 0.09
N ASP A 197 -14.96 12.00 -0.91
CA ASP A 197 -14.86 10.54 -0.74
C ASP A 197 -13.42 10.05 -0.44
N GLY A 198 -12.46 10.97 -0.34
CA GLY A 198 -11.06 10.67 -0.08
C GLY A 198 -10.23 10.33 -1.32
N THR A 199 -10.81 10.29 -2.52
CA THR A 199 -10.08 10.01 -3.78
C THR A 199 -9.57 11.30 -4.45
N TYR A 200 -8.67 11.17 -5.41
CA TYR A 200 -8.13 12.27 -6.20
C TYR A 200 -8.71 12.30 -7.61
N SER A 201 -8.95 13.52 -8.08
CA SER A 201 -9.27 13.83 -9.47
C SER A 201 -8.17 14.66 -10.11
N VAL A 202 -7.84 14.33 -11.36
CA VAL A 202 -6.78 14.93 -12.17
C VAL A 202 -7.40 15.72 -13.30
N PHE A 203 -6.96 16.96 -13.46
CA PHE A 203 -7.18 17.79 -14.64
C PHE A 203 -5.85 18.38 -15.08
N SER A 204 -5.41 18.06 -16.30
CA SER A 204 -4.19 18.64 -16.87
C SER A 204 -4.45 19.25 -18.24
N THR A 205 -3.83 20.39 -18.50
CA THR A 205 -3.88 21.09 -19.78
C THR A 205 -2.47 21.14 -20.37
N LEU A 206 -2.36 20.80 -21.65
CA LEU A 206 -1.14 20.97 -22.45
C LEU A 206 -1.43 21.94 -23.59
N LYS A 207 -0.68 23.05 -23.65
CA LYS A 207 -0.69 23.97 -24.79
C LYS A 207 0.63 23.85 -25.52
N ILE A 208 0.58 23.59 -26.82
CA ILE A 208 1.75 23.35 -27.66
C ILE A 208 1.47 23.77 -29.10
N LYS A 209 2.52 24.17 -29.81
CA LYS A 209 2.49 24.25 -31.28
C LYS A 209 2.59 22.84 -31.84
N ALA A 210 1.47 22.27 -32.25
CA ALA A 210 1.41 20.89 -32.74
C ALA A 210 1.54 20.83 -34.26
N THR A 211 2.33 19.88 -34.75
CA THR A 211 2.34 19.51 -36.17
C THR A 211 1.32 18.40 -36.44
N SER A 212 0.88 18.23 -37.69
CA SER A 212 -0.18 17.27 -38.07
C SER A 212 0.15 15.81 -37.77
N ASN A 213 1.42 15.47 -37.53
CA ASN A 213 1.90 14.12 -37.25
C ASN A 213 2.21 13.85 -35.76
N MET A 214 2.01 14.82 -34.87
CA MET A 214 2.24 14.61 -33.44
C MET A 214 1.16 13.71 -32.85
N GLN A 215 1.57 12.65 -32.17
CA GLN A 215 0.69 11.76 -31.41
C GLN A 215 0.85 12.06 -29.92
N ILE A 216 -0.13 12.73 -29.33
CA ILE A 216 -0.06 13.20 -27.94
C ILE A 216 -0.72 12.17 -27.03
N GLU A 217 0.03 11.70 -26.04
CA GLU A 217 -0.45 10.80 -25.00
C GLU A 217 -0.46 11.51 -23.64
N CYS A 218 -1.54 11.33 -22.88
CA CYS A 218 -1.61 11.64 -21.46
C CYS A 218 -1.57 10.35 -20.66
N SER A 219 -0.67 10.28 -19.68
CA SER A 219 -0.44 9.09 -18.84
C SER A 219 -0.57 9.44 -17.36
N ILE A 220 -1.27 8.60 -16.61
CA ILE A 220 -1.53 8.73 -15.17
C ILE A 220 -1.01 7.47 -14.48
N LYS A 221 -0.01 7.65 -13.62
CA LYS A 221 0.68 6.57 -12.95
C LYS A 221 0.32 6.53 -11.47
N ASN A 222 -0.12 5.36 -11.01
CA ASN A 222 -0.29 5.03 -9.60
C ASN A 222 0.89 4.16 -9.15
N GLU A 223 1.80 4.75 -8.37
CA GLU A 223 3.02 4.06 -7.91
C GLU A 223 2.74 2.89 -6.96
N ILE A 224 1.68 2.96 -6.14
CA ILE A 224 1.38 1.88 -5.20
C ILE A 224 0.86 0.65 -5.95
N LEU A 225 0.00 0.87 -6.96
CA LEU A 225 -0.53 -0.22 -7.79
C LEU A 225 0.42 -0.66 -8.91
N GLN A 226 1.53 0.05 -9.12
CA GLN A 226 2.40 -0.11 -10.29
C GLN A 226 1.60 -0.05 -11.61
N GLU A 227 0.57 0.80 -11.63
CA GLU A 227 -0.37 0.95 -12.73
C GLU A 227 -0.07 2.24 -13.50
N ASN A 228 -0.12 2.17 -14.83
CA ASN A 228 0.00 3.34 -15.71
C ASN A 228 -1.13 3.30 -16.75
N LEU A 229 -2.06 4.25 -16.64
CA LEU A 229 -3.18 4.39 -17.56
C LEU A 229 -2.90 5.53 -18.53
N SER A 230 -3.08 5.27 -19.82
CA SER A 230 -2.74 6.22 -20.88
C SER A 230 -3.91 6.44 -21.83
N ALA A 231 -4.05 7.65 -22.35
CA ALA A 231 -4.97 8.01 -23.43
C ALA A 231 -4.24 8.78 -24.51
N ASN A 232 -4.52 8.47 -25.78
CA ASN A 232 -3.85 8.99 -26.96
C ASN A 232 -4.85 9.43 -28.05
#